data_AF-A0A1Q5J8H7-F1
#
_entry.id   AF-A0A1Q5J8H7-F1
#
_cell.length_a   1.000
_cell.length_b   1.000
_cell.length_c   1.000
_cell.angle_alpha   90.00
_cell.angle_beta   90.00
_cell.angle_gamma   90.00
#
_symmetry.space_group_name_H-M   'P 1'
#
loop_
_entity.id
_entity.type
_entity.pdbx_description
1 polymer ?
#
loop_
_entity_poly.entity_id
_entity_poly.type
_entity_poly.pdbx_seq_one_letter_code
_entity_poly.pdbx_strand_id
1 'polypeptide(L)'
;MTVVCLVYAPIAMTELWPYATPGAPALGEWLLGRSVSAEFVADAVRDRMGPYTRSLVPLIVHSVLGGLLMLLGPVQLLSAVRRRIRLHRALGTVFAATVYVSMAGAALYLLRTPPAEAFSGAAFWIVLATILVGTVGSVTFGVLAAVRGFPDLHQRWLLLCYGFLMTAPLLRIEWGVLPALYPGLSLQDINRVAIMHLGALVAFGALLASRALDRRTGVPGATGTWAPGPVLVAAHVLGAAGLGWIVYALLGQGTQGRRLLVAYLVPYVLTYAVVAVRAMRARVRRAVWAREEWRLHLAAQCLAPAFSAVTVPVLERTMGLDRLTSLIAGVGIGAGMLAYAAVAVVSLRVLHGREVLRRQGESAEDPPAPPARAATRPVGADGSN
;
A
#
# COMPACT_ATOMS: atom_id res chain seq x y z
N MET A 1 4.04 7.52 14.91
CA MET A 1 3.01 7.94 13.94
C MET A 1 2.41 9.29 14.29
N THR A 2 1.60 9.43 15.36
CA THR A 2 0.95 10.71 15.70
C THR A 2 1.93 11.87 15.88
N VAL A 3 3.03 11.69 16.61
CA VAL A 3 4.06 12.73 16.79
C VAL A 3 4.66 13.18 15.45
N VAL A 4 5.03 12.21 14.61
CA VAL A 4 5.55 12.48 13.25
C VAL A 4 4.53 13.30 12.44
N CYS A 5 3.25 12.96 12.54
CA CYS A 5 2.20 13.68 11.81
C CYS A 5 2.01 15.11 12.29
N LEU A 6 2.02 15.34 13.61
CA LEU A 6 1.88 16.67 14.20
C LEU A 6 3.05 17.58 13.86
N VAL A 7 4.28 17.03 13.91
CA VAL A 7 5.50 17.79 13.62
C VAL A 7 5.65 18.07 12.13
N TYR A 8 5.34 17.08 11.28
CA TYR A 8 5.59 17.18 9.85
C TYR A 8 4.46 17.86 9.08
N ALA A 9 3.20 17.82 9.54
CA ALA A 9 2.10 18.43 8.80
C ALA A 9 2.31 19.92 8.46
N PRO A 10 2.79 20.79 9.37
CA PRO A 10 3.09 22.19 9.04
C PRO A 10 4.21 22.34 8.00
N ILE A 11 5.22 21.46 8.05
CA ILE A 11 6.32 21.42 7.07
C ILE A 11 5.76 21.06 5.69
N ALA A 12 4.93 20.02 5.61
CA ALA A 12 4.27 19.61 4.37
C ALA A 12 3.40 20.72 3.78
N MET A 13 2.62 21.41 4.62
CA MET A 13 1.70 22.46 4.16
C MET A 13 2.42 23.65 3.56
N THR A 14 3.63 23.96 4.03
CA THR A 14 4.40 25.15 3.62
C THR A 14 5.47 24.85 2.58
N GLU A 15 5.74 23.58 2.30
CA GLU A 15 6.89 23.14 1.50
C GLU A 15 7.02 23.81 0.13
N LEU A 16 5.89 24.09 -0.52
CA LEU A 16 5.87 24.62 -1.89
C LEU A 16 5.62 26.12 -1.96
N TRP A 17 5.40 26.78 -0.82
CA TRP A 17 5.11 28.22 -0.79
C TRP A 17 6.28 29.09 -1.29
N PRO A 18 7.55 28.77 -1.01
CA PRO A 18 8.68 29.55 -1.53
C PRO A 18 8.75 29.61 -3.06
N TYR A 19 8.20 28.60 -3.75
CA TYR A 19 8.12 28.58 -5.22
C TYR A 19 7.03 29.50 -5.78
N ALA A 20 6.02 29.84 -4.98
CA ALA A 20 4.94 30.74 -5.38
C ALA A 20 5.24 32.19 -5.00
N THR A 21 5.82 32.41 -3.82
CA THR A 21 6.09 33.74 -3.29
C THR A 21 7.49 33.78 -2.66
N PRO A 22 8.44 34.56 -3.22
CA PRO A 22 9.75 34.76 -2.62
C PRO A 22 9.61 35.25 -1.16
N GLY A 23 10.37 34.65 -0.24
CA GLY A 23 10.34 34.99 1.18
C GLY A 23 9.21 34.33 1.99
N ALA A 24 8.39 33.48 1.39
CA ALA A 24 7.42 32.67 2.13
C ALA A 24 8.11 31.70 3.12
N PRO A 25 7.44 31.28 4.20
CA PRO A 25 7.99 30.32 5.16
C PRO A 25 8.44 29.02 4.49
N ALA A 26 9.70 28.63 4.72
CA ALA A 26 10.33 27.43 4.17
C ALA A 26 10.86 26.53 5.29
N LEU A 27 9.98 26.11 6.23
CA LEU A 27 10.40 25.38 7.44
C LEU A 27 11.21 24.12 7.12
N GLY A 28 10.79 23.38 6.08
CA GLY A 28 11.49 22.16 5.64
C GLY A 28 12.88 22.44 5.09
N GLU A 29 13.04 23.47 4.26
CA GLU A 29 14.34 23.87 3.69
C GLU A 29 15.28 24.37 4.78
N TRP A 30 14.77 25.15 5.74
CA TRP A 30 15.54 25.63 6.88
C TRP A 30 16.05 24.47 7.75
N LEU A 31 15.18 23.50 8.07
CA LEU A 31 15.56 22.31 8.84
C LEU A 31 16.58 21.45 8.10
N LEU A 32 16.33 21.14 6.83
CA LEU A 32 17.24 20.32 6.00
C LEU A 32 18.59 21.00 5.78
N GLY A 33 18.62 22.32 5.60
CA GLY A 33 19.86 23.07 5.45
C GLY A 33 20.72 23.05 6.70
N ARG A 34 20.09 22.98 7.89
CA ARG A 34 20.76 22.85 9.19
C ARG A 34 21.22 21.42 9.48
N SER A 35 20.49 20.40 9.01
CA SER A 35 20.77 19.00 9.34
C SER A 35 21.65 18.27 8.32
N VAL A 36 21.58 18.64 7.04
CA VAL A 36 22.31 17.99 5.94
C VAL A 36 23.36 18.95 5.39
N SER A 37 22.97 19.89 4.51
CA SER A 37 23.80 20.99 4.02
C SER A 37 22.95 21.97 3.21
N ALA A 38 23.39 23.23 3.11
CA ALA A 38 22.73 24.23 2.27
C ALA A 38 22.82 23.87 0.76
N GLU A 39 23.92 23.28 0.33
CA GLU A 39 24.15 22.84 -1.06
C GLU A 39 23.17 21.74 -1.47
N PHE A 40 22.96 20.74 -0.60
CA PHE A 40 21.97 19.68 -0.84
C PHE A 40 20.56 20.24 -1.01
N VAL A 41 20.17 21.24 -0.19
CA VAL A 41 18.88 21.92 -0.33
C VAL A 41 18.81 22.70 -1.63
N ALA A 42 19.86 23.43 -2.01
CA ALA A 42 19.92 24.19 -3.26
C ALA A 42 19.77 23.30 -4.49
N ASP A 43 20.43 22.13 -4.50
CA ASP A 43 20.27 21.15 -5.57
C ASP A 43 18.84 20.58 -5.61
N ALA A 44 18.25 20.33 -4.44
CA ALA A 44 16.89 19.81 -4.35
C ALA A 44 15.83 20.81 -4.81
N VAL A 45 16.06 22.11 -4.62
CA VAL A 45 15.22 23.19 -5.17
C VAL A 45 15.41 23.29 -6.68
N ARG A 46 16.65 23.27 -7.16
CA ARG A 46 16.99 23.36 -8.59
C ARG A 46 16.34 22.24 -9.40
N ASP A 47 16.42 21.01 -8.91
CA ASP A 47 15.85 19.83 -9.57
C ASP A 47 14.30 19.85 -9.64
N ARG A 48 13.65 20.62 -8.75
CA ARG A 48 12.18 20.73 -8.71
C ARG A 48 11.61 21.89 -9.50
N MET A 49 12.37 22.98 -9.70
CA MET A 49 11.88 24.22 -10.31
C MET A 49 11.21 23.98 -11.68
N GLY A 50 11.89 23.30 -12.60
CA GLY A 50 11.37 23.03 -13.94
C GLY A 50 10.05 22.23 -13.92
N PRO A 51 10.01 21.03 -13.31
CA PRO A 51 8.81 20.21 -13.26
C PRO A 51 7.65 20.89 -12.52
N TYR A 52 7.92 21.65 -11.46
CA TYR A 52 6.87 22.20 -10.60
C TYR A 52 6.19 23.43 -11.19
N THR A 53 6.89 24.27 -11.95
CA THR A 53 6.29 25.48 -12.56
C THR A 53 5.03 25.19 -13.39
N ARG A 54 4.98 24.05 -14.10
CA ARG A 54 3.81 23.63 -14.90
C ARG A 54 2.59 23.19 -14.08
N SER A 55 2.81 22.84 -12.81
CA SER A 55 1.79 22.25 -11.94
C SER A 55 1.83 22.80 -10.52
N LEU A 56 2.31 24.03 -10.34
CA LEU A 56 2.59 24.59 -9.03
C LEU A 56 1.33 24.65 -8.16
N VAL A 57 0.23 25.17 -8.70
CA VAL A 57 -1.06 25.25 -7.99
C VAL A 57 -1.57 23.84 -7.61
N PRO A 58 -1.69 22.86 -8.53
CA PRO A 58 -2.02 21.48 -8.17
C PRO A 58 -1.14 20.87 -7.07
N LEU A 59 0.17 21.13 -7.12
CA LEU A 59 1.11 20.60 -6.14
C LEU A 59 0.98 21.29 -4.78
N ILE A 60 0.74 22.60 -4.72
CA ILE A 60 0.44 23.31 -3.46
C ILE A 60 -0.82 22.74 -2.83
N VAL A 61 -1.90 22.59 -3.61
CA VAL A 61 -3.15 21.97 -3.13
C VAL A 61 -2.88 20.56 -2.63
N HIS A 62 -2.15 19.75 -3.39
CA HIS A 62 -1.76 18.39 -2.99
C HIS A 62 -1.01 18.39 -1.65
N SER A 63 -0.02 19.28 -1.48
CA SER A 63 0.85 19.36 -0.31
C SER A 63 0.11 19.82 0.94
N VAL A 64 -0.70 20.89 0.82
CA VAL A 64 -1.53 21.41 1.92
C VAL A 64 -2.54 20.36 2.39
N LEU A 65 -3.27 19.76 1.45
CA LEU A 65 -4.24 18.71 1.77
C LEU A 65 -3.54 17.44 2.28
N GLY A 66 -2.32 17.14 1.80
CA GLY A 66 -1.48 16.07 2.32
C GLY A 66 -1.14 16.27 3.80
N GLY A 67 -0.70 17.48 4.18
CA GLY A 67 -0.50 17.85 5.58
C GLY A 67 -1.78 17.71 6.41
N LEU A 68 -2.93 18.12 5.88
CA LEU A 68 -4.22 17.97 6.57
C LEU A 68 -4.58 16.49 6.77
N LEU A 69 -4.35 15.63 5.77
CA LEU A 69 -4.56 14.18 5.86
C LEU A 69 -3.68 13.53 6.93
N MET A 70 -2.45 14.01 7.09
CA MET A 70 -1.57 13.54 8.17
C MET A 70 -2.16 13.81 9.56
N LEU A 71 -2.89 14.90 9.73
CA LEU A 71 -3.60 15.22 10.97
C LEU A 71 -4.91 14.43 11.12
N LEU A 72 -5.70 14.32 10.05
CA LEU A 72 -6.99 13.65 10.06
C LEU A 72 -6.87 12.13 10.28
N GLY A 73 -5.85 11.48 9.70
CA GLY A 73 -5.69 10.02 9.79
C GLY A 73 -5.58 9.49 11.23
N PRO A 74 -4.64 9.98 12.07
CA PRO A 74 -4.50 9.53 13.45
C PRO A 74 -5.75 9.84 14.29
N VAL A 75 -6.44 10.95 14.01
CA VAL A 75 -7.69 11.31 14.68
C VAL A 75 -8.77 10.22 14.47
N GLN A 76 -8.83 9.59 13.30
CA GLN A 76 -9.75 8.46 13.04
C GLN A 76 -9.47 7.23 13.93
N LEU A 77 -8.23 7.07 14.40
CA LEU A 77 -7.83 5.92 15.22
C LEU A 77 -8.07 6.18 16.72
N LEU A 78 -8.37 7.42 17.13
CA LEU A 78 -8.61 7.75 18.52
C LEU A 78 -9.89 7.08 19.05
N SER A 79 -9.76 6.37 20.16
CA SER A 79 -10.89 5.67 20.79
C SER A 79 -12.07 6.61 21.13
N ALA A 80 -11.79 7.87 21.49
CA ALA A 80 -12.82 8.88 21.75
C ALA A 80 -13.66 9.21 20.50
N VAL A 81 -13.01 9.33 19.34
CA VAL A 81 -13.68 9.59 18.05
C VAL A 81 -14.46 8.36 17.61
N ARG A 82 -13.85 7.16 17.69
CA ARG A 82 -14.50 5.89 17.30
C ARG A 82 -15.75 5.57 18.10
N ARG A 83 -15.81 5.96 19.38
CA ARG A 83 -17.01 5.80 20.23
C ARG A 83 -18.16 6.73 19.82
N ARG A 84 -17.87 7.85 19.13
CA ARG A 84 -18.87 8.79 18.64
C ARG A 84 -19.10 8.54 17.14
N ILE A 85 -19.94 7.57 16.80
CA ILE A 85 -20.13 7.08 15.41
C ILE A 85 -20.42 8.22 14.42
N ARG A 86 -21.26 9.20 14.79
CA ARG A 86 -21.56 10.36 13.93
C ARG A 86 -20.31 11.19 13.62
N LEU A 87 -19.47 11.43 14.62
CA LEU A 87 -18.21 12.16 14.48
C LEU A 87 -17.20 11.37 13.63
N HIS A 88 -17.04 10.07 13.90
CA HIS A 88 -16.18 9.19 13.09
C HIS A 88 -16.59 9.20 11.62
N ARG A 89 -17.91 9.11 11.33
CA ARG A 89 -18.43 9.20 9.96
C ARG A 89 -18.17 10.55 9.33
N ALA A 90 -18.48 11.65 10.02
CA ALA A 90 -18.26 13.00 9.49
C ALA A 90 -16.79 13.27 9.17
N LEU A 91 -15.89 12.98 10.12
CA LEU A 91 -14.45 13.13 9.90
C LEU A 91 -13.94 12.15 8.84
N GLY A 92 -14.50 10.94 8.75
CA GLY A 92 -14.17 9.95 7.72
C GLY A 92 -14.56 10.41 6.31
N THR A 93 -15.72 11.05 6.17
CA THR A 93 -16.14 11.69 4.91
C THR A 93 -15.20 12.82 4.53
N VAL A 94 -14.86 13.71 5.48
CA VAL A 94 -13.89 14.78 5.25
C VAL A 94 -12.55 14.19 4.81
N PHE A 95 -12.03 13.20 5.53
CA PHE A 95 -10.80 12.50 5.15
C PHE A 95 -10.86 11.97 3.72
N ALA A 96 -11.90 11.21 3.37
CA ALA A 96 -12.03 10.63 2.03
C ALA A 96 -12.11 11.70 0.92
N ALA A 97 -12.90 12.76 1.13
CA ALA A 97 -12.99 13.88 0.20
C ALA A 97 -11.62 14.58 0.03
N THR A 98 -10.92 14.82 1.14
CA THR A 98 -9.56 15.40 1.11
C THR A 98 -8.58 14.51 0.36
N VAL A 99 -8.65 13.17 0.52
CA VAL A 99 -7.83 12.23 -0.27
C VAL A 99 -8.09 12.41 -1.76
N TYR A 100 -9.35 12.39 -2.21
CA TYR A 100 -9.64 12.52 -3.64
C TYR A 100 -9.17 13.86 -4.22
N VAL A 101 -9.41 14.97 -3.54
CA VAL A 101 -8.96 16.30 -4.01
C VAL A 101 -7.44 16.40 -4.03
N SER A 102 -6.75 15.93 -2.98
CA SER A 102 -5.28 15.90 -2.93
C SER A 102 -4.69 15.02 -4.04
N MET A 103 -5.26 13.83 -4.26
CA MET A 103 -4.81 12.90 -5.29
C MET A 103 -5.10 13.40 -6.70
N ALA A 104 -6.19 14.16 -6.91
CA ALA A 104 -6.46 14.83 -8.18
C ALA A 104 -5.36 15.87 -8.52
N GLY A 105 -4.86 16.61 -7.51
CA GLY A 105 -3.70 17.49 -7.67
C GLY A 105 -2.44 16.75 -8.11
N ALA A 106 -2.13 15.61 -7.48
CA ALA A 106 -1.00 14.76 -7.87
C ALA A 106 -1.19 14.15 -9.27
N ALA A 107 -2.40 13.71 -9.62
CA ALA A 107 -2.72 13.19 -10.94
C ALA A 107 -2.50 14.24 -12.03
N LEU A 108 -2.93 15.49 -11.82
CA LEU A 108 -2.69 16.59 -12.75
C LEU A 108 -1.19 16.85 -12.95
N TYR A 109 -0.39 16.76 -11.89
CA TYR A 109 1.07 16.85 -12.02
C TYR A 109 1.63 15.73 -12.90
N LEU A 110 1.25 14.47 -12.65
CA LEU A 110 1.75 13.33 -13.42
C LEU A 110 1.29 13.36 -14.88
N LEU A 111 0.09 13.88 -15.16
CA LEU A 111 -0.44 14.04 -16.52
C LEU A 111 0.29 15.15 -17.30
N ARG A 112 0.73 16.21 -16.62
CA ARG A 112 1.41 17.36 -17.23
C ARG A 112 2.93 17.24 -17.30
N THR A 113 3.49 16.24 -16.62
CA THR A 113 4.93 16.05 -16.48
C THR A 113 5.30 14.67 -17.05
N PRO A 114 5.94 14.61 -18.23
CA PRO A 114 6.35 13.34 -18.80
C PRO A 114 7.41 12.67 -17.90
N PRO A 115 7.52 11.32 -17.92
CA PRO A 115 8.42 10.59 -17.02
C PRO A 115 9.88 11.06 -17.06
N ALA A 116 10.39 11.45 -18.23
CA ALA A 116 11.76 11.94 -18.39
C ALA A 116 12.02 13.29 -17.70
N GLU A 117 10.97 14.10 -17.52
CA GLU A 117 11.04 15.43 -16.89
C GLU A 117 10.50 15.41 -15.47
N ALA A 118 10.18 14.24 -14.92
CA ALA A 118 9.74 14.11 -13.55
C ALA A 118 10.89 14.39 -12.58
N PHE A 119 10.57 14.91 -11.40
CA PHE A 119 11.54 15.04 -10.32
C PHE A 119 12.17 13.68 -10.04
N SER A 120 13.51 13.62 -9.99
CA SER A 120 14.27 12.37 -9.83
C SER A 120 14.12 11.32 -10.95
N GLY A 121 13.49 11.68 -12.09
CA GLY A 121 13.40 10.89 -13.31
C GLY A 121 12.28 9.85 -13.36
N ALA A 122 12.27 9.06 -14.45
CA ALA A 122 11.15 8.19 -14.81
C ALA A 122 10.83 7.09 -13.78
N ALA A 123 11.84 6.51 -13.11
CA ALA A 123 11.60 5.52 -12.07
C ALA A 123 10.79 6.11 -10.90
N PHE A 124 11.10 7.34 -10.51
CA PHE A 124 10.37 8.06 -9.47
C PHE A 124 8.92 8.34 -9.93
N TRP A 125 8.74 8.78 -11.17
CA TRP A 125 7.41 8.99 -11.77
C TRP A 125 6.53 7.72 -11.71
N ILE A 126 7.08 6.56 -12.06
CA ILE A 126 6.35 5.28 -12.03
C ILE A 126 5.91 4.92 -10.62
N VAL A 127 6.79 5.13 -9.63
CA VAL A 127 6.48 4.88 -8.22
C VAL A 127 5.39 5.85 -7.74
N LEU A 128 5.48 7.14 -8.08
CA LEU A 128 4.43 8.11 -7.76
C LEU A 128 3.07 7.73 -8.38
N ALA A 129 3.05 7.33 -9.66
CA ALA A 129 1.83 6.88 -10.32
C ALA A 129 1.23 5.65 -9.63
N THR A 130 2.08 4.71 -9.23
CA THR A 130 1.64 3.50 -8.50
C THR A 130 1.08 3.85 -7.12
N ILE A 131 1.71 4.76 -6.38
CA ILE A 131 1.23 5.24 -5.08
C ILE A 131 -0.09 5.99 -5.23
N LEU A 132 -0.26 6.81 -6.26
CA LEU A 132 -1.50 7.49 -6.58
C LEU A 132 -2.64 6.48 -6.76
N VAL A 133 -2.45 5.49 -7.63
CA VAL A 133 -3.46 4.44 -7.89
C VAL A 133 -3.73 3.63 -6.61
N GLY A 134 -2.69 3.23 -5.87
CA GLY A 134 -2.82 2.50 -4.62
C GLY A 134 -3.59 3.28 -3.55
N THR A 135 -3.35 4.59 -3.44
CA THR A 135 -4.05 5.48 -2.49
C THR A 135 -5.52 5.63 -2.85
N VAL A 136 -5.82 6.01 -4.10
CA VAL A 136 -7.19 6.21 -4.59
C VAL A 136 -7.98 4.90 -4.54
N GLY A 137 -7.38 3.79 -4.96
CA GLY A 137 -8.00 2.47 -4.89
C GLY A 137 -8.29 2.07 -3.45
N SER A 138 -7.34 2.28 -2.53
CA SER A 138 -7.52 1.92 -1.11
C SER A 138 -8.62 2.74 -0.45
N VAL A 139 -8.69 4.06 -0.65
CA VAL A 139 -9.80 4.86 -0.09
C VAL A 139 -11.14 4.48 -0.70
N THR A 140 -11.19 4.21 -2.01
CA THR A 140 -12.41 3.76 -2.71
C THR A 140 -12.94 2.45 -2.10
N PHE A 141 -12.11 1.41 -2.01
CA PHE A 141 -12.53 0.14 -1.43
C PHE A 141 -12.89 0.26 0.05
N GLY A 142 -12.20 1.13 0.78
CA GLY A 142 -12.53 1.45 2.16
C GLY A 142 -13.89 2.11 2.33
N VAL A 143 -14.24 3.07 1.47
CA VAL A 143 -15.57 3.70 1.45
C VAL A 143 -16.64 2.68 1.06
N LEU A 144 -16.42 1.88 0.02
CA LEU A 144 -17.36 0.83 -0.39
C LEU A 144 -17.61 -0.19 0.73
N ALA A 145 -16.55 -0.59 1.45
CA ALA A 145 -16.68 -1.47 2.60
C ALA A 145 -17.48 -0.81 3.74
N ALA A 146 -17.30 0.49 4.01
CA ALA A 146 -18.10 1.21 5.00
C ALA A 146 -19.59 1.29 4.60
N VAL A 147 -19.87 1.64 3.35
CA VAL A 147 -21.25 1.74 2.82
C VAL A 147 -21.97 0.39 2.90
N ARG A 148 -21.26 -0.72 2.66
CA ARG A 148 -21.80 -2.09 2.78
C ARG A 148 -21.83 -2.63 4.22
N GLY A 149 -21.47 -1.84 5.22
CA GLY A 149 -21.49 -2.28 6.62
C GLY A 149 -20.41 -3.31 6.96
N PHE A 150 -19.25 -3.26 6.30
CA PHE A 150 -18.10 -4.14 6.52
C PHE A 150 -16.95 -3.39 7.24
N PRO A 151 -17.08 -3.11 8.55
CA PRO A 151 -16.14 -2.26 9.29
C PRO A 151 -14.72 -2.84 9.35
N ASP A 152 -14.59 -4.16 9.28
CA ASP A 152 -13.31 -4.85 9.28
C ASP A 152 -12.53 -4.66 7.97
N LEU A 153 -13.22 -4.74 6.84
CA LEU A 153 -12.64 -4.46 5.53
C LEU A 153 -12.37 -2.97 5.36
N HIS A 154 -13.28 -2.12 5.83
CA HIS A 154 -13.09 -0.67 5.86
C HIS A 154 -11.78 -0.30 6.58
N GLN A 155 -11.58 -0.81 7.80
CA GLN A 155 -10.37 -0.52 8.58
C GLN A 155 -9.09 -0.92 7.83
N ARG A 156 -9.07 -2.10 7.20
CA ARG A 156 -7.90 -2.61 6.46
C ARG A 156 -7.53 -1.70 5.29
N TRP A 157 -8.53 -1.35 4.48
CA TRP A 157 -8.34 -0.50 3.32
C TRP A 157 -7.93 0.93 3.70
N LEU A 158 -8.51 1.49 4.77
CA LEU A 158 -8.13 2.84 5.23
C LEU A 158 -6.73 2.88 5.85
N LEU A 159 -6.30 1.82 6.54
CA LEU A 159 -4.91 1.71 7.03
C LEU A 159 -3.91 1.58 5.89
N LEU A 160 -4.24 0.83 4.84
CA LEU A 160 -3.41 0.74 3.64
C LEU A 160 -3.35 2.09 2.90
N CYS A 161 -4.50 2.76 2.71
CA CYS A 161 -4.56 4.12 2.17
C CYS A 161 -3.66 5.07 2.96
N TYR A 162 -3.77 5.03 4.30
CA TYR A 162 -2.96 5.88 5.15
C TYR A 162 -1.47 5.53 5.06
N GLY A 163 -1.12 4.24 4.94
CA GLY A 163 0.24 3.81 4.63
C GLY A 163 0.78 4.47 3.36
N PHE A 164 0.05 4.41 2.25
CA PHE A 164 0.48 5.06 1.01
C PHE A 164 0.63 6.58 1.14
N LEU A 165 -0.28 7.26 1.86
CA LEU A 165 -0.15 8.69 2.15
C LEU A 165 1.12 9.03 2.95
N MET A 166 1.57 8.10 3.81
CA MET A 166 2.77 8.29 4.62
C MET A 166 4.09 8.09 3.86
N THR A 167 4.07 7.69 2.58
CA THR A 167 5.30 7.59 1.77
C THR A 167 5.99 8.94 1.58
N ALA A 168 5.22 10.01 1.33
CA ALA A 168 5.75 11.35 1.14
C ALA A 168 6.49 11.89 2.39
N PRO A 169 5.90 11.91 3.59
CA PRO A 169 6.62 12.36 4.77
C PRO A 169 7.81 11.45 5.15
N LEU A 170 7.71 10.15 4.90
CA LEU A 170 8.84 9.24 5.16
C LEU A 170 10.02 9.51 4.21
N LEU A 171 9.76 9.72 2.92
CA LEU A 171 10.79 10.14 1.94
C LEU A 171 11.53 11.40 2.42
N ARG A 172 10.81 12.31 3.07
CA ARG A 172 11.34 13.62 3.49
C ARG A 172 12.15 13.52 4.77
N ILE A 173 11.75 12.63 5.67
CA ILE A 173 12.58 12.22 6.81
C ILE A 173 13.85 11.51 6.30
N GLU A 174 13.70 10.65 5.30
CA GLU A 174 14.82 9.94 4.67
C GLU A 174 15.83 10.90 4.02
N TRP A 175 15.40 12.04 3.48
CA TRP A 175 16.34 13.08 3.02
C TRP A 175 17.19 13.67 4.13
N GLY A 176 16.73 13.66 5.38
CA GLY A 176 17.53 14.07 6.53
C GLY A 176 18.54 13.01 7.00
N VAL A 177 18.39 11.75 6.59
CA VAL A 177 19.13 10.60 7.15
C VAL A 177 19.98 9.87 6.11
N LEU A 178 19.41 9.59 4.94
CA LEU A 178 20.08 8.83 3.88
C LEU A 178 21.37 9.47 3.37
N PRO A 179 21.50 10.82 3.20
CA PRO A 179 22.76 11.42 2.80
C PRO A 179 23.91 11.11 3.77
N ALA A 180 23.63 11.03 5.08
CA ALA A 180 24.62 10.65 6.08
C ALA A 180 24.98 9.16 6.03
N LEU A 181 24.02 8.29 5.69
CA LEU A 181 24.25 6.85 5.53
C LEU A 181 24.96 6.49 4.22
N TYR A 182 24.78 7.30 3.18
CA TYR A 182 25.32 7.07 1.85
C TYR A 182 26.07 8.32 1.34
N PRO A 183 27.19 8.68 1.97
CA PRO A 183 27.93 9.87 1.58
C PRO A 183 28.41 9.78 0.11
N GLY A 184 28.36 10.94 -0.55
CA GLY A 184 28.76 11.10 -1.95
C GLY A 184 27.75 10.61 -2.99
N LEU A 185 26.54 10.18 -2.59
CA LEU A 185 25.46 9.95 -3.55
C LEU A 185 24.79 11.26 -3.95
N SER A 186 24.42 11.36 -5.24
CA SER A 186 23.58 12.45 -5.75
C SER A 186 22.19 12.41 -5.11
N LEU A 187 21.47 13.54 -5.12
CA LEU A 187 20.07 13.57 -4.67
C LEU A 187 19.20 12.55 -5.43
N GLN A 188 19.45 12.38 -6.73
CA GLN A 188 18.74 11.40 -7.55
C GLN A 188 19.00 9.97 -7.06
N ASP A 189 20.23 9.63 -6.68
CA ASP A 189 20.56 8.31 -6.14
C ASP A 189 19.99 8.09 -4.73
N ILE A 190 19.95 9.13 -3.90
CA ILE A 190 19.26 9.10 -2.61
C ILE A 190 17.76 8.81 -2.80
N ASN A 191 17.13 9.46 -3.78
CA ASN A 191 15.74 9.19 -4.11
C ASN A 191 15.52 7.78 -4.66
N ARG A 192 16.44 7.26 -5.49
CA ARG A 192 16.41 5.87 -5.96
C ARG A 192 16.45 4.89 -4.79
N VAL A 193 17.36 5.10 -3.84
CA VAL A 193 17.44 4.32 -2.58
C VAL A 193 16.10 4.35 -1.86
N ALA A 194 15.53 5.54 -1.65
CA ALA A 194 14.26 5.73 -0.95
C ALA A 194 13.09 4.98 -1.62
N ILE A 195 12.87 5.19 -2.93
CA ILE A 195 11.73 4.59 -3.63
C ILE A 195 11.82 3.07 -3.73
N MET A 196 13.02 2.49 -3.68
CA MET A 196 13.21 1.03 -3.72
C MET A 196 12.66 0.31 -2.49
N HIS A 197 12.41 1.01 -1.37
CA HIS A 197 11.95 0.37 -0.13
C HIS A 197 10.75 1.02 0.55
N LEU A 198 10.45 2.30 0.28
CA LEU A 198 9.32 3.02 0.89
C LEU A 198 7.99 2.28 0.71
N GLY A 199 7.73 1.76 -0.49
CA GLY A 199 6.51 0.99 -0.77
C GLY A 199 6.35 -0.25 0.13
N ALA A 200 7.45 -0.96 0.38
CA ALA A 200 7.48 -2.09 1.31
C ALA A 200 7.24 -1.63 2.75
N LEU A 201 7.93 -0.58 3.19
CA LEU A 201 7.87 -0.08 4.56
C LEU A 201 6.46 0.36 4.94
N VAL A 202 5.79 1.13 4.09
CA VAL A 202 4.46 1.65 4.40
C VAL A 202 3.38 0.56 4.36
N ALA A 203 3.44 -0.35 3.39
CA ALA A 203 2.45 -1.41 3.27
C ALA A 203 2.62 -2.43 4.41
N PHE A 204 3.86 -2.68 4.82
CA PHE A 204 4.17 -3.47 6.01
C PHE A 204 3.70 -2.78 7.30
N GLY A 205 3.91 -1.47 7.44
CA GLY A 205 3.39 -0.68 8.55
C GLY A 205 1.85 -0.75 8.65
N ALA A 206 1.15 -0.62 7.52
CA ALA A 206 -0.29 -0.77 7.43
C ALA A 206 -0.77 -2.18 7.84
N LEU A 207 -0.07 -3.22 7.40
CA LEU A 207 -0.34 -4.61 7.80
C LEU A 207 -0.20 -4.80 9.32
N LEU A 208 0.91 -4.33 9.91
CA LEU A 208 1.13 -4.41 11.36
C LEU A 208 0.03 -3.67 12.13
N ALA A 209 -0.34 -2.46 11.69
CA ALA A 209 -1.41 -1.68 12.31
C ALA A 209 -2.76 -2.38 12.20
N SER A 210 -3.09 -2.91 11.02
CA SER A 210 -4.32 -3.68 10.76
C SER A 210 -4.43 -4.87 11.70
N ARG A 211 -3.35 -5.65 11.83
CA ARG A 211 -3.30 -6.82 12.70
C ARG A 211 -3.30 -6.51 14.19
N ALA A 212 -2.73 -5.36 14.60
CA ALA A 212 -2.78 -4.90 15.98
C ALA A 212 -4.21 -4.51 16.40
N LEU A 213 -5.02 -4.03 15.45
CA LEU A 213 -6.40 -3.61 15.66
C LEU A 213 -7.41 -4.76 15.47
N ASP A 214 -7.10 -5.76 14.65
CA ASP A 214 -7.95 -6.93 14.42
C ASP A 214 -7.70 -8.04 15.46
N ARG A 215 -8.57 -8.15 16.46
CA ARG A 215 -8.46 -9.16 17.53
C ARG A 215 -9.17 -10.49 17.23
N ARG A 216 -9.75 -10.65 16.04
CA ARG A 216 -10.54 -11.85 15.71
C ARG A 216 -9.65 -13.09 15.63
N THR A 217 -10.14 -14.19 16.19
CA THR A 217 -9.50 -15.52 16.15
C THR A 217 -9.90 -16.32 14.90
N GLY A 218 -11.10 -16.05 14.37
CA GLY A 218 -11.68 -16.67 13.18
C GLY A 218 -12.49 -15.68 12.35
N VAL A 219 -12.80 -16.05 11.11
CA VAL A 219 -13.79 -15.38 10.26
C VAL A 219 -14.89 -16.38 9.95
N PRO A 220 -16.17 -16.06 10.26
CA PRO A 220 -17.28 -16.97 9.98
C PRO A 220 -17.30 -17.41 8.51
N GLY A 221 -17.47 -18.72 8.28
CA GLY A 221 -17.51 -19.34 6.94
C GLY A 221 -16.17 -19.50 6.22
N ALA A 222 -15.08 -18.94 6.75
CA ALA A 222 -13.75 -19.12 6.18
C ALA A 222 -13.10 -20.43 6.68
N THR A 223 -13.07 -21.46 5.83
CA THR A 223 -12.48 -22.78 6.14
C THR A 223 -11.26 -23.07 5.27
N GLY A 224 -10.24 -23.74 5.83
CA GLY A 224 -8.99 -24.04 5.11
C GLY A 224 -8.10 -22.81 4.88
N THR A 225 -7.14 -22.94 3.95
CA THR A 225 -6.17 -21.88 3.62
C THR A 225 -6.09 -21.66 2.10
N TRP A 226 -6.07 -20.40 1.67
CA TRP A 226 -5.82 -20.01 0.28
C TRP A 226 -4.33 -19.93 -0.07
N ALA A 227 -3.45 -20.05 0.94
CA ALA A 227 -2.02 -20.19 0.76
C ALA A 227 -1.53 -21.51 1.37
N PRO A 228 -1.91 -22.68 0.83
CA PRO A 228 -1.42 -23.97 1.30
C PRO A 228 0.10 -24.11 1.12
N GLY A 229 0.68 -25.17 1.70
CA GLY A 229 2.13 -25.42 1.67
C GLY A 229 2.75 -25.33 0.28
N PRO A 230 2.21 -26.03 -0.75
CA PRO A 230 2.72 -25.97 -2.11
C PRO A 230 2.72 -24.55 -2.71
N VAL A 231 1.68 -23.75 -2.46
CA VAL A 231 1.60 -22.35 -2.93
C VAL A 231 2.69 -21.51 -2.28
N LEU A 232 2.94 -21.69 -0.97
CA LEU A 232 4.05 -20.98 -0.31
C LEU A 232 5.41 -21.41 -0.87
N VAL A 233 5.63 -22.71 -1.11
CA VAL A 233 6.88 -23.20 -1.70
C VAL A 233 7.09 -22.58 -3.08
N ALA A 234 6.07 -22.59 -3.94
CA ALA A 234 6.13 -21.97 -5.26
C ALA A 234 6.45 -20.47 -5.16
N ALA A 235 5.79 -19.75 -4.24
CA ALA A 235 6.07 -18.33 -3.99
C ALA A 235 7.52 -18.08 -3.55
N HIS A 236 8.10 -18.94 -2.70
CA HIS A 236 9.50 -18.82 -2.29
C HIS A 236 10.46 -19.12 -3.42
N VAL A 237 10.21 -20.16 -4.22
CA VAL A 237 11.07 -20.53 -5.36
C VAL A 237 11.08 -19.41 -6.40
N LEU A 238 9.90 -18.94 -6.81
CA LEU A 238 9.78 -17.82 -7.75
C LEU A 238 10.41 -16.55 -7.17
N GLY A 239 10.16 -16.27 -5.90
CA GLY A 239 10.75 -15.14 -5.18
C GLY A 239 12.27 -15.18 -5.15
N ALA A 240 12.86 -16.33 -4.82
CA ALA A 240 14.30 -16.53 -4.78
C ALA A 240 14.92 -16.39 -6.18
N ALA A 241 14.26 -16.91 -7.22
CA ALA A 241 14.71 -16.74 -8.60
C ALA A 241 14.69 -15.26 -9.03
N GLY A 242 13.60 -14.54 -8.76
CA GLY A 242 13.50 -13.10 -9.02
C GLY A 242 14.52 -12.29 -8.24
N LEU A 243 14.73 -12.62 -6.96
CA LEU A 243 15.73 -11.97 -6.12
C LEU A 243 17.16 -12.22 -6.62
N GLY A 244 17.48 -13.46 -7.00
CA GLY A 244 18.77 -13.81 -7.58
C GLY A 244 19.06 -13.03 -8.87
N TRP A 245 18.04 -12.86 -9.71
CA TRP A 245 18.15 -12.03 -10.93
C TRP A 245 18.37 -10.54 -10.60
N ILE A 246 17.63 -9.97 -9.65
CA ILE A 246 17.81 -8.58 -9.19
C ILE A 246 19.22 -8.37 -8.63
N VAL A 247 19.69 -9.30 -7.79
CA VAL A 247 21.06 -9.28 -7.22
C VAL A 247 22.09 -9.26 -8.34
N TYR A 248 21.99 -10.19 -9.30
CA TYR A 248 22.90 -10.24 -10.43
C TYR A 248 22.89 -8.94 -11.25
N ALA A 249 21.69 -8.43 -11.57
CA ALA A 249 21.53 -7.22 -12.37
C ALA A 249 22.10 -5.97 -11.68
N LEU A 250 21.90 -5.82 -10.36
CA LEU A 250 22.45 -4.70 -9.59
C LEU A 250 23.95 -4.84 -9.39
N LEU A 251 24.48 -6.04 -9.12
CA LEU A 251 25.93 -6.22 -8.98
C LEU A 251 26.70 -5.88 -10.26
N GLY A 252 26.08 -6.08 -11.44
CA GLY A 252 26.63 -5.65 -12.73
C GLY A 252 26.82 -4.13 -12.89
N GLN A 253 26.21 -3.31 -12.01
CA GLN A 253 26.35 -1.85 -12.01
C GLN A 253 27.49 -1.34 -11.09
N GLY A 254 28.37 -2.24 -10.64
CA GLY A 254 29.53 -1.87 -9.83
C GLY A 254 29.16 -1.33 -8.44
N THR A 255 29.89 -0.32 -7.96
CA THR A 255 29.75 0.22 -6.60
C THR A 255 28.37 0.83 -6.33
N GLN A 256 27.81 1.56 -7.29
CA GLN A 256 26.47 2.15 -7.16
C GLN A 256 25.42 1.04 -7.03
N GLY A 257 25.50 0.01 -7.88
CA GLY A 257 24.63 -1.16 -7.82
C GLY A 257 24.67 -1.90 -6.49
N ARG A 258 25.86 -2.08 -5.90
CA ARG A 258 26.01 -2.67 -4.57
C ARG A 258 25.30 -1.86 -3.47
N ARG A 259 25.38 -0.53 -3.53
CA ARG A 259 24.68 0.36 -2.57
C ARG A 259 23.16 0.24 -2.71
N LEU A 260 22.64 0.30 -3.94
CA LEU A 260 21.21 0.11 -4.22
C LEU A 260 20.72 -1.27 -3.81
N LEU A 261 21.54 -2.30 -4.00
CA LEU A 261 21.21 -3.66 -3.58
C LEU A 261 21.06 -3.77 -2.06
N VAL A 262 21.99 -3.19 -1.29
CA VAL A 262 21.89 -3.17 0.18
C VAL A 262 20.65 -2.42 0.63
N ALA A 263 20.38 -1.25 0.02
CA ALA A 263 19.19 -0.44 0.30
C ALA A 263 17.87 -1.22 0.08
N TYR A 264 17.83 -2.13 -0.88
CA TYR A 264 16.68 -3.00 -1.11
C TYR A 264 16.65 -4.23 -0.18
N LEU A 265 17.76 -4.95 -0.07
CA LEU A 265 17.83 -6.23 0.64
C LEU A 265 17.55 -6.08 2.13
N VAL A 266 18.09 -5.05 2.78
CA VAL A 266 17.91 -4.85 4.23
C VAL A 266 16.42 -4.74 4.60
N PRO A 267 15.64 -3.78 4.08
CA PRO A 267 14.21 -3.69 4.39
C PRO A 267 13.43 -4.92 3.90
N TYR A 268 13.78 -5.50 2.75
CA TYR A 268 13.12 -6.72 2.26
C TYR A 268 13.30 -7.91 3.22
N VAL A 269 14.51 -8.16 3.69
CA VAL A 269 14.81 -9.26 4.63
C VAL A 269 14.17 -9.02 5.99
N LEU A 270 14.22 -7.79 6.50
CA LEU A 270 13.59 -7.44 7.78
C LEU A 270 12.06 -7.64 7.73
N THR A 271 11.41 -7.16 6.67
CA THR A 271 9.96 -7.33 6.48
C THR A 271 9.59 -8.81 6.33
N TYR A 272 10.32 -9.57 5.51
CA TYR A 272 10.16 -11.02 5.38
C TYR A 272 10.27 -11.73 6.73
N ALA A 273 11.34 -11.46 7.49
CA ALA A 273 11.59 -12.10 8.78
C ALA A 273 10.45 -11.85 9.76
N VAL A 274 9.96 -10.60 9.87
CA VAL A 274 8.84 -10.30 10.76
C VAL A 274 7.56 -11.00 10.32
N VAL A 275 7.21 -10.97 9.02
CA VAL A 275 6.01 -11.64 8.51
C VAL A 275 6.08 -13.15 8.75
N ALA A 276 7.23 -13.77 8.48
CA ALA A 276 7.45 -15.20 8.72
C ALA A 276 7.34 -15.55 10.21
N VAL A 277 7.98 -14.80 11.10
CA VAL A 277 7.89 -15.00 12.56
C VAL A 277 6.45 -14.84 13.06
N ARG A 278 5.71 -13.85 12.54
CA ARG A 278 4.30 -13.64 12.92
C ARG A 278 3.41 -14.77 12.42
N ALA A 279 3.63 -15.27 11.20
CA ALA A 279 2.93 -16.45 10.66
C ALA A 279 3.19 -17.70 11.53
N MET A 280 4.44 -17.94 11.93
CA MET A 280 4.82 -19.04 12.80
C MET A 280 4.18 -18.92 14.19
N ARG A 281 4.25 -17.74 14.81
CA ARG A 281 3.62 -17.50 16.13
C ARG A 281 2.10 -17.67 16.07
N ALA A 282 1.44 -17.25 14.99
CA ALA A 282 0.00 -17.46 14.81
C ALA A 282 -0.35 -18.95 14.69
N ARG A 283 0.51 -19.76 14.04
CA ARG A 283 0.38 -21.22 14.01
C ARG A 283 0.49 -21.83 15.41
N VAL A 284 1.53 -21.47 16.18
CA VAL A 284 1.75 -21.99 17.54
C VAL A 284 0.57 -21.66 18.46
N ARG A 285 0.02 -20.45 18.36
CA ARG A 285 -1.13 -19.98 19.14
C ARG A 285 -2.48 -20.50 18.64
N ARG A 286 -2.52 -21.33 17.59
CA ARG A 286 -3.75 -21.81 16.93
C ARG A 286 -4.70 -20.67 16.52
N ALA A 287 -4.17 -19.48 16.24
CA ALA A 287 -4.94 -18.33 15.77
C ALA A 287 -5.20 -18.46 14.27
N VAL A 288 -6.26 -19.20 13.91
CA VAL A 288 -6.53 -19.65 12.54
C VAL A 288 -6.59 -18.49 11.55
N TRP A 289 -7.36 -17.43 11.86
CA TRP A 289 -7.49 -16.28 10.96
C TRP A 289 -6.19 -15.49 10.80
N ALA A 290 -5.51 -15.19 11.91
CA ALA A 290 -4.24 -14.49 11.86
C ALA A 290 -3.21 -15.28 11.05
N ARG A 291 -3.17 -16.61 11.19
CA ARG A 291 -2.28 -17.47 10.42
C ARG A 291 -2.58 -17.38 8.92
N GLU A 292 -3.84 -17.43 8.52
CA GLU A 292 -4.24 -17.31 7.12
C GLU A 292 -3.78 -15.98 6.51
N GLU A 293 -4.08 -14.87 7.19
CA GLU A 293 -3.69 -13.54 6.75
C GLU A 293 -2.16 -13.39 6.63
N TRP A 294 -1.40 -13.81 7.64
CA TRP A 294 0.06 -13.75 7.58
C TRP A 294 0.63 -14.62 6.45
N ARG A 295 0.02 -15.76 6.11
CA ARG A 295 0.47 -16.60 4.99
C ARG A 295 0.20 -15.94 3.64
N LEU A 296 -0.95 -15.29 3.46
CA LEU A 296 -1.26 -14.55 2.24
C LEU A 296 -0.29 -13.39 2.03
N HIS A 297 0.00 -12.62 3.08
CA HIS A 297 1.01 -11.56 3.02
C HIS A 297 2.43 -12.09 2.84
N LEU A 298 2.77 -13.25 3.44
CA LEU A 298 4.07 -13.89 3.21
C LEU A 298 4.23 -14.31 1.75
N ALA A 299 3.21 -14.94 1.16
CA ALA A 299 3.23 -15.34 -0.24
C ALA A 299 3.44 -14.12 -1.15
N ALA A 300 2.71 -13.03 -0.91
CA ALA A 300 2.84 -11.79 -1.66
C ALA A 300 4.23 -11.16 -1.50
N GLN A 301 4.77 -11.12 -0.28
CA GLN A 301 6.13 -10.64 -0.02
C GLN A 301 7.18 -11.48 -0.77
N CYS A 302 7.04 -12.81 -0.78
CA CYS A 302 7.94 -13.69 -1.51
C CYS A 302 7.84 -13.48 -3.02
N LEU A 303 6.65 -13.19 -3.56
CA LEU A 303 6.46 -12.95 -5.00
C LEU A 303 6.92 -11.56 -5.44
N ALA A 304 7.15 -10.62 -4.53
CA ALA A 304 7.50 -9.24 -4.87
C ALA A 304 8.78 -9.13 -5.73
N PRO A 305 9.91 -9.82 -5.45
CA PRO A 305 11.10 -9.77 -6.31
C PRO A 305 10.84 -10.38 -7.71
N ALA A 306 10.05 -11.44 -7.79
CA ALA A 306 9.69 -12.06 -9.07
C ALA A 306 8.85 -11.10 -9.93
N PHE A 307 7.87 -10.45 -9.30
CA PHE A 307 7.08 -9.41 -9.96
C PHE A 307 7.96 -8.24 -10.42
N SER A 308 8.87 -7.76 -9.56
CA SER A 308 9.83 -6.71 -9.92
C SER A 308 10.71 -7.10 -11.11
N ALA A 309 11.16 -8.35 -11.19
CA ALA A 309 11.96 -8.84 -12.33
C ALA A 309 11.14 -8.89 -13.63
N VAL A 310 9.87 -9.31 -13.56
CA VAL A 310 8.97 -9.39 -14.72
C VAL A 310 8.56 -8.00 -15.23
N THR A 311 8.47 -7.00 -14.37
CA THR A 311 8.10 -5.65 -14.81
C THR A 311 9.21 -4.95 -15.59
N VAL A 312 10.49 -5.30 -15.40
CA VAL A 312 11.61 -4.69 -16.11
C VAL A 312 11.45 -4.73 -17.64
N PRO A 313 11.32 -5.91 -18.30
CA PRO A 313 11.17 -5.95 -19.76
C PRO A 313 9.87 -5.30 -20.25
N VAL A 314 8.83 -5.21 -19.40
CA VAL A 314 7.60 -4.50 -19.75
C VAL A 314 7.88 -3.00 -19.81
N LEU A 315 8.54 -2.45 -18.79
CA LEU A 315 8.88 -1.02 -18.72
C LEU A 315 9.87 -0.59 -19.81
N GLU A 316 10.88 -1.42 -20.12
CA GLU A 316 11.81 -1.16 -21.23
C GLU A 316 11.04 -1.03 -22.56
N ARG A 317 10.10 -1.94 -22.82
CA ARG A 317 9.35 -1.96 -24.09
C ARG A 317 8.27 -0.89 -24.18
N THR A 318 7.51 -0.66 -23.11
CA THR A 318 6.34 0.24 -23.17
C THR A 318 6.71 1.70 -22.95
N MET A 319 7.82 1.97 -22.25
CA MET A 319 8.22 3.33 -21.89
C MET A 319 9.60 3.71 -22.46
N GLY A 320 10.29 2.81 -23.18
CA GLY A 320 11.59 3.09 -23.79
C GLY A 320 12.69 3.37 -22.77
N LEU A 321 12.54 2.85 -21.54
CA LEU A 321 13.46 3.13 -20.44
C LEU A 321 14.71 2.24 -20.54
N ASP A 322 15.84 2.78 -20.07
CA ASP A 322 17.04 1.96 -19.89
C ASP A 322 16.82 0.89 -18.82
N ARG A 323 17.68 -0.13 -18.84
CA ARG A 323 17.56 -1.31 -17.97
C ARG A 323 17.66 -0.98 -16.49
N LEU A 324 18.53 -0.04 -16.11
CA LEU A 324 18.72 0.32 -14.70
C LEU A 324 17.50 1.10 -14.19
N THR A 325 16.99 2.06 -14.95
CA THR A 325 15.78 2.80 -14.60
C THR A 325 14.57 1.86 -14.49
N SER A 326 14.41 0.94 -15.44
CA SER A 326 13.35 -0.08 -15.40
C SER A 326 13.47 -1.01 -14.21
N LEU A 327 14.70 -1.43 -13.85
CA LEU A 327 14.97 -2.24 -12.67
C LEU A 327 14.61 -1.52 -11.37
N ILE A 328 15.05 -0.27 -11.21
CA ILE A 328 14.75 0.53 -10.02
C ILE A 328 13.24 0.76 -9.89
N ALA A 329 12.56 1.09 -10.99
CA ALA A 329 11.11 1.25 -11.01
C ALA A 329 10.38 -0.05 -10.62
N GLY A 330 10.75 -1.17 -11.24
CA GLY A 330 10.18 -2.49 -10.96
C GLY A 330 10.37 -2.91 -9.50
N VAL A 331 11.56 -2.68 -8.94
CA VAL A 331 11.84 -2.90 -7.51
C VAL A 331 11.00 -1.98 -6.62
N GLY A 332 10.92 -0.69 -6.95
CA GLY A 332 10.19 0.30 -6.15
C GLY A 332 8.68 0.05 -6.08
N ILE A 333 8.07 -0.50 -7.13
CA ILE A 333 6.63 -0.80 -7.13
C ILE A 333 6.29 -2.20 -6.61
N GLY A 334 7.20 -3.16 -6.71
CA GLY A 334 6.86 -4.58 -6.53
C GLY A 334 6.29 -4.92 -5.15
N ALA A 335 6.96 -4.51 -4.08
CA ALA A 335 6.48 -4.80 -2.73
C ALA A 335 5.14 -4.09 -2.42
N GLY A 336 4.99 -2.84 -2.85
CA GLY A 336 3.74 -2.08 -2.65
C GLY A 336 2.56 -2.67 -3.39
N MET A 337 2.74 -3.04 -4.66
CA MET A 337 1.69 -3.68 -5.48
C MET A 337 1.29 -5.05 -4.93
N LEU A 338 2.25 -5.88 -4.53
CA LEU A 338 1.95 -7.20 -3.98
C LEU A 338 1.30 -7.12 -2.60
N ALA A 339 1.68 -6.13 -1.77
CA ALA A 339 0.99 -5.89 -0.51
C ALA A 339 -0.46 -5.41 -0.71
N TYR A 340 -0.70 -4.54 -1.70
CA TYR A 340 -2.06 -4.15 -2.11
C TYR A 340 -2.88 -5.38 -2.56
N ALA A 341 -2.30 -6.22 -3.43
CA ALA A 341 -2.93 -7.45 -3.89
C ALA A 341 -3.24 -8.40 -2.72
N ALA A 342 -2.34 -8.53 -1.74
CA ALA A 342 -2.59 -9.32 -0.54
C ALA A 342 -3.79 -8.81 0.27
N VAL A 343 -3.92 -7.48 0.47
CA VAL A 343 -5.08 -6.89 1.14
C VAL A 343 -6.38 -7.15 0.35
N ALA A 344 -6.31 -7.08 -0.98
CA ALA A 344 -7.43 -7.42 -1.85
C ALA A 344 -7.83 -8.91 -1.70
N VAL A 345 -6.87 -9.84 -1.74
CA VAL A 345 -7.12 -11.28 -1.57
C VAL A 345 -7.67 -11.58 -0.19
N VAL A 346 -7.15 -10.96 0.87
CA VAL A 346 -7.70 -11.10 2.24
C VAL A 346 -9.14 -10.57 2.30
N SER A 347 -9.43 -9.46 1.62
CA SER A 347 -10.79 -8.92 1.55
C SER A 347 -11.75 -9.88 0.83
N LEU A 348 -11.33 -10.42 -0.31
CA LEU A 348 -12.09 -11.43 -1.05
C LEU A 348 -12.31 -12.69 -0.20
N ARG A 349 -11.31 -13.10 0.59
CA ARG A 349 -11.42 -14.25 1.48
C ARG A 349 -12.50 -14.06 2.54
N VAL A 350 -12.57 -12.87 3.15
CA VAL A 350 -13.63 -12.54 4.11
C VAL A 350 -15.01 -12.52 3.45
N LEU A 351 -15.13 -11.91 2.27
CA LEU A 351 -16.39 -11.85 1.54
C LEU A 351 -16.87 -13.24 1.11
N HIS A 352 -15.96 -14.10 0.66
CA HIS A 352 -16.27 -15.48 0.30
C HIS A 352 -16.79 -16.27 1.51
N GLY A 353 -16.16 -16.13 2.69
CA GLY A 353 -16.66 -16.78 3.92
C GLY A 353 -18.08 -16.35 4.28
N ARG A 354 -18.41 -15.06 4.12
CA ARG A 354 -19.77 -14.54 4.34
C ARG A 354 -20.77 -15.11 3.34
N GLU A 355 -20.38 -15.19 2.06
CA GLU A 355 -21.23 -15.76 1.00
C GLU A 355 -21.55 -17.23 1.24
N VAL A 356 -20.55 -18.03 1.67
CA VAL A 356 -20.75 -19.44 2.01
C VAL A 356 -21.79 -19.60 3.13
N LEU A 357 -21.71 -18.78 4.17
CA LEU A 357 -22.70 -18.81 5.26
C LEU A 357 -24.10 -18.41 4.80
N ARG A 358 -24.21 -17.38 3.94
CA ARG A 358 -25.50 -16.97 3.40
C ARG A 358 -26.19 -18.13 2.67
N ARG A 359 -25.46 -18.81 1.77
CA ARG A 359 -25.98 -19.96 1.02
C ARG A 359 -26.37 -21.13 1.90
N GLN A 360 -25.60 -21.39 2.96
CA GLN A 360 -25.92 -22.43 3.94
C GLN A 360 -27.20 -22.11 4.72
N GLY A 361 -27.45 -20.85 5.04
CA GLY A 361 -28.70 -20.40 5.66
C GLY A 361 -29.90 -20.58 4.73
N GLU A 362 -29.78 -20.15 3.47
CA GLU A 362 -30.82 -20.31 2.45
C GLU A 362 -31.20 -21.78 2.22
N SER A 363 -30.21 -22.69 2.20
CA SER A 363 -30.47 -24.14 2.03
C SER A 363 -31.10 -24.80 3.26
N ALA A 364 -30.98 -24.20 4.45
CA ALA A 364 -31.56 -24.73 5.69
C ALA A 364 -33.01 -24.27 5.91
N GLU A 365 -33.40 -23.15 5.29
CA GLU A 365 -34.75 -22.58 5.39
C GLU A 365 -35.75 -23.18 4.40
N ASP A 366 -35.31 -23.93 3.39
CA ASP A 366 -36.21 -24.72 2.54
C ASP A 366 -36.68 -25.96 3.33
N PRO A 367 -37.93 -26.01 3.82
CA PRO A 367 -38.43 -27.20 4.50
C PRO A 367 -38.43 -28.37 3.53
N PRO A 368 -38.13 -29.60 3.98
CA PRO A 368 -38.24 -30.77 3.13
C PRO A 368 -39.64 -30.79 2.52
N ALA A 369 -39.71 -30.89 1.18
CA ALA A 369 -40.97 -30.95 0.47
C ALA A 369 -41.88 -31.98 1.18
N PRO A 370 -43.12 -31.61 1.53
CA PRO A 370 -44.01 -32.51 2.24
C PRO A 370 -44.04 -33.84 1.48
N PRO A 371 -43.92 -34.98 2.17
CA PRO A 371 -43.85 -36.29 1.51
C PRO A 371 -44.99 -36.36 0.50
N ALA A 372 -44.62 -36.60 -0.76
CA ALA A 372 -45.59 -36.68 -1.85
C ALA A 372 -46.72 -37.58 -1.38
N ARG A 373 -47.93 -37.00 -1.20
CA ARG A 373 -49.10 -37.75 -0.76
C ARG A 373 -49.19 -38.96 -1.66
N ALA A 374 -48.94 -40.14 -1.09
CA ALA A 374 -49.08 -41.40 -1.81
C ALA A 374 -50.48 -41.36 -2.42
N ALA A 375 -50.54 -41.29 -3.75
CA ALA A 375 -51.80 -41.30 -4.47
C ALA A 375 -52.49 -42.60 -4.07
N THR A 376 -53.46 -42.50 -3.15
CA THR A 376 -54.40 -43.57 -2.86
C THR A 376 -55.04 -43.91 -4.19
N ARG A 377 -54.59 -45.00 -4.80
CA ARG A 377 -55.25 -45.59 -5.96
C ARG A 377 -56.72 -45.76 -5.57
N PRO A 378 -57.68 -45.22 -6.33
CA PRO A 378 -59.07 -45.50 -6.08
C PRO A 378 -59.24 -47.01 -6.19
N VAL A 379 -59.72 -47.63 -5.10
CA VAL A 379 -60.18 -49.02 -5.12
C VAL A 379 -61.32 -49.06 -6.11
N GLY A 380 -61.10 -49.78 -7.21
CA GLY A 380 -62.12 -50.01 -8.22
C GLY A 380 -63.35 -50.64 -7.57
N ALA A 381 -64.49 -50.00 -7.77
CA ALA A 381 -65.78 -50.60 -7.59
C ALA A 381 -65.98 -51.59 -8.75
N ASP A 382 -65.67 -52.87 -8.51
CA ASP A 382 -66.16 -53.95 -9.36
C ASP A 382 -67.64 -54.15 -9.03
N GLY A 383 -68.48 -53.68 -9.95
CA GLY A 383 -69.90 -54.01 -10.02
C GLY A 383 -70.16 -55.15 -11.02
N SER A 384 -71.22 -55.91 -10.74
CA SER A 384 -71.86 -57.00 -11.51
C SER A 384 -71.04 -58.28 -11.67
N ASN A 385 -71.54 -59.48 -11.37
CA ASN A 385 -72.89 -60.03 -11.61
C ASN A 385 -73.25 -61.09 -10.54
#